data_AF-A0A135YY79-F1
#
_entry.id   AF-A0A135YY79-F1
#
_cell.length_a   1.000
_cell.length_b   1.000
_cell.length_c   1.000
_cell.angle_alpha   90.00
_cell.angle_beta   90.00
_cell.angle_gamma   90.00
#
_symmetry.space_group_name_H-M   'P 1'
#
loop_
_entity.id
_entity.type
_entity.pdbx_description
1 polymer ?
#
loop_
_entity_poly.entity_id
_entity_poly.type
_entity_poly.pdbx_seq_one_letter_code
_entity_poly.pdbx_strand_id
1 'polypeptide(L)'
;VYIYSSTISLVEDTKKVKIDDIRVGDIFLKDGTPGSKRVGHAITVVDMAENSRGDKAFMLAQSYMPAQQPQILVNKNNDEIGPWYSLKEVKEMGKLKTPQWTFELDQLARFN
;
A
#
# COMPACT_ATOMS: atom_id res chain seq x y z
N VAL A 1 -5.80 -5.80 -24.22
CA VAL A 1 -4.93 -5.42 -23.09
C VAL A 1 -5.78 -4.86 -21.96
N TYR A 2 -6.57 -5.68 -21.26
CA TYR A 2 -7.40 -5.26 -20.10
C TYR A 2 -7.82 -6.43 -19.18
N ILE A 3 -7.64 -7.68 -19.60
CA ILE A 3 -8.08 -8.86 -18.82
C ILE A 3 -7.06 -9.25 -17.75
N TYR A 4 -5.77 -8.94 -17.94
CA TYR A 4 -4.66 -9.35 -17.06
C TYR A 4 -4.04 -8.17 -16.28
N SER A 5 -4.88 -7.23 -15.83
CA SER A 5 -4.42 -6.06 -15.06
C SER A 5 -5.42 -5.68 -13.96
N SER A 6 -6.14 -6.68 -13.46
CA SER A 6 -7.07 -6.52 -12.34
C SER A 6 -6.36 -6.78 -11.01
N THR A 7 -7.00 -6.40 -9.90
CA THR A 7 -6.49 -6.80 -8.57
C THR A 7 -6.47 -8.31 -8.39
N ILE A 8 -7.31 -9.09 -9.09
CA ILE A 8 -7.29 -10.56 -9.02
C ILE A 8 -5.99 -11.11 -9.60
N SER A 9 -5.63 -10.72 -10.83
CA SER A 9 -4.36 -11.15 -11.44
C SER A 9 -3.17 -10.70 -10.59
N LEU A 10 -3.26 -9.53 -9.97
CA LEU A 10 -2.21 -9.03 -9.08
C LEU A 10 -2.06 -9.87 -7.79
N VAL A 11 -3.16 -10.37 -7.22
CA VAL A 11 -3.11 -11.30 -6.08
C VAL A 11 -2.45 -12.62 -6.49
N GLU A 12 -2.74 -13.13 -7.69
CA GLU A 12 -2.14 -14.38 -8.20
C GLU A 12 -0.63 -14.23 -8.50
N ASP A 13 -0.21 -13.07 -9.00
CA ASP A 13 1.18 -12.80 -9.39
C ASP A 13 2.07 -12.28 -8.24
N THR A 14 1.50 -12.09 -7.04
CA THR A 14 2.23 -11.58 -5.88
C THR A 14 2.22 -12.56 -4.72
N LYS A 15 3.19 -12.41 -3.82
CA LYS A 15 3.24 -13.12 -2.53
C LYS A 15 3.07 -12.15 -1.38
N LYS A 16 2.41 -12.60 -0.32
CA LYS A 16 2.31 -11.84 0.93
C LYS A 16 3.70 -11.57 1.51
N VAL A 17 3.88 -10.36 2.03
CA VAL A 17 5.10 -9.90 2.70
C VAL A 17 4.73 -9.49 4.13
N LYS A 18 5.58 -9.82 5.09
CA LYS A 18 5.40 -9.34 6.46
C LYS A 18 5.66 -7.84 6.49
N ILE A 19 4.86 -7.09 7.24
CA ILE A 19 5.01 -5.63 7.34
C ILE A 19 6.42 -5.19 7.77
N ASP A 20 7.14 -6.00 8.53
CA ASP A 20 8.52 -5.73 8.96
C ASP A 20 9.55 -5.84 7.83
N ASP A 21 9.23 -6.58 6.77
CA ASP A 21 10.07 -6.82 5.59
C ASP A 21 9.73 -5.87 4.43
N ILE A 22 8.93 -4.83 4.70
CA ILE A 22 8.47 -3.84 3.72
C ILE A 22 9.66 -3.18 3.01
N ARG A 23 9.54 -3.02 1.69
CA ARG A 23 10.50 -2.31 0.84
C ARG A 23 9.81 -1.51 -0.27
N VAL A 24 10.56 -0.62 -0.91
CA VAL A 24 10.10 0.08 -2.13
C VAL A 24 9.70 -0.93 -3.21
N GLY A 25 8.53 -0.70 -3.83
CA GLY A 25 7.92 -1.59 -4.81
C GLY A 25 6.92 -2.60 -4.23
N ASP A 26 6.82 -2.72 -2.91
CA ASP A 26 5.75 -3.50 -2.29
C ASP A 26 4.39 -2.82 -2.47
N ILE A 27 3.33 -3.61 -2.44
CA ILE A 27 1.97 -3.20 -2.77
C ILE A 27 1.06 -3.57 -1.62
N PHE A 28 0.39 -2.57 -1.04
CA PHE A 28 -0.78 -2.81 -0.20
C PHE A 28 -1.96 -3.17 -1.09
N LEU A 29 -2.40 -4.42 -0.99
CA LEU A 29 -3.35 -5.04 -1.90
C LEU A 29 -4.62 -5.46 -1.17
N LYS A 30 -5.74 -4.91 -1.60
CA LYS A 30 -7.06 -5.29 -1.14
C LYS A 30 -7.75 -6.08 -2.23
N ASP A 31 -8.02 -7.35 -1.94
CA ASP A 31 -8.66 -8.25 -2.88
C ASP A 31 -10.06 -7.74 -3.22
N GLY A 32 -10.29 -7.55 -4.52
CA GLY A 32 -11.61 -7.30 -5.08
C GLY A 32 -12.09 -8.53 -5.82
N THR A 33 -13.38 -8.82 -5.76
CA THR A 33 -13.97 -9.93 -6.52
C THR A 33 -15.03 -9.38 -7.48
N PRO A 34 -14.90 -9.54 -8.80
CA PRO A 34 -15.90 -9.16 -9.78
C PRO A 34 -17.26 -9.78 -9.45
N GLY A 35 -18.33 -8.99 -9.53
CA GLY A 35 -19.67 -9.41 -9.15
C GLY A 35 -19.94 -9.45 -7.64
N SER A 36 -18.96 -9.17 -6.79
CA SER A 36 -19.15 -8.94 -5.35
C SER A 36 -19.26 -7.46 -5.02
N LYS A 37 -19.74 -7.12 -3.81
CA LYS A 37 -19.68 -5.74 -3.28
C LYS A 37 -18.24 -5.29 -2.91
N ARG A 38 -17.23 -6.16 -3.02
CA ARG A 38 -15.84 -5.86 -2.65
C ARG A 38 -15.08 -5.30 -3.85
N VAL A 39 -14.89 -3.98 -3.83
CA VAL A 39 -13.98 -3.29 -4.75
C VAL A 39 -12.55 -3.51 -4.27
N GLY A 40 -11.69 -3.99 -5.15
CA GLY A 40 -10.27 -4.16 -4.86
C GLY A 40 -9.52 -2.85 -5.04
N HIS A 41 -8.37 -2.72 -4.37
CA HIS A 41 -7.52 -1.55 -4.50
C HIS A 41 -6.06 -1.90 -4.27
N ALA A 42 -5.17 -1.15 -4.90
CA ALA A 42 -3.73 -1.33 -4.80
C ALA A 42 -3.05 0.02 -4.55
N ILE A 43 -2.12 0.06 -3.60
CA ILE A 43 -1.29 1.24 -3.30
C ILE A 43 0.15 0.76 -3.19
N THR A 44 1.07 1.44 -3.89
CA THR A 44 2.48 1.02 -3.98
C THR A 44 3.35 1.86 -3.07
N VAL A 45 4.32 1.22 -2.41
CA VAL A 45 5.42 1.87 -1.69
C VAL A 45 6.41 2.41 -2.70
N VAL A 46 6.59 3.73 -2.73
CA VAL A 46 7.43 4.39 -3.75
C VAL A 46 8.77 4.90 -3.21
N ASP A 47 8.87 5.12 -1.91
CA ASP A 47 10.11 5.53 -1.26
C ASP A 47 10.13 5.08 0.20
N MET A 48 11.32 4.96 0.77
CA MET A 48 11.57 4.60 2.15
C MET A 48 12.78 5.34 2.73
N ALA A 49 12.63 5.76 3.98
CA ALA A 49 13.69 6.36 4.77
C ALA A 49 13.83 5.62 6.12
N GLU A 50 15.04 5.61 6.65
CA GLU A 50 15.35 5.06 7.97
C GLU A 50 16.20 6.07 8.73
N ASN A 51 15.85 6.31 9.99
CA ASN A 51 16.63 7.21 10.86
C ASN A 51 17.75 6.45 11.60
N SER A 52 18.59 7.17 12.35
CA SER A 52 19.70 6.58 13.10
C SER A 52 19.31 5.60 14.21
N ARG A 53 18.03 5.54 14.61
CA ARG A 53 17.49 4.58 15.58
C ARG A 53 16.91 3.33 14.92
N GLY A 54 16.87 3.28 13.60
CA GLY A 54 16.22 2.21 12.84
C GLY A 54 14.71 2.40 12.66
N ASP A 55 14.14 3.56 13.01
CA ASP A 55 12.73 3.83 12.71
C ASP A 55 12.57 4.07 11.21
N LYS A 56 11.65 3.35 10.58
CA LYS A 56 11.37 3.45 9.15
C LYS A 56 10.14 4.29 8.86
N ALA A 57 10.21 5.10 7.81
CA ALA A 57 9.09 5.79 7.21
C ALA A 57 9.02 5.49 5.71
N PHE A 58 7.83 5.56 5.12
CA PHE A 58 7.62 5.24 3.71
C PHE A 58 6.62 6.17 3.04
N MET A 59 6.74 6.33 1.73
CA MET A 59 5.79 7.07 0.89
C MET A 59 4.96 6.12 0.05
N LEU A 60 3.73 6.54 -0.23
CA LEU A 60 2.76 5.76 -0.99
C LEU A 60 2.35 6.50 -2.26
N ALA A 61 2.08 5.75 -3.32
CA ALA A 61 1.42 6.26 -4.51
C ALA A 61 0.22 5.38 -4.90
N GLN A 62 -0.82 6.01 -5.43
CA GLN A 62 -1.97 5.32 -6.01
C GLN A 62 -2.41 6.02 -7.30
N SER A 63 -3.11 5.26 -8.15
CA SER A 63 -3.91 5.80 -9.23
C SER A 63 -5.35 5.27 -9.10
N TYR A 64 -6.24 5.74 -9.98
CA TYR A 64 -7.61 5.24 -10.07
C TYR A 64 -7.82 4.52 -11.40
N MET A 65 -8.95 3.83 -11.51
CA MET A 65 -9.38 3.22 -12.76
C MET A 65 -10.29 4.18 -13.54
N PRO A 66 -10.06 4.38 -14.86
CA PRO A 66 -8.96 3.83 -15.66
C PRO A 66 -7.60 4.38 -15.24
N ALA A 67 -6.55 3.53 -15.25
CA ALA A 67 -5.20 3.90 -14.80
C ALA A 67 -4.74 5.20 -15.49
N GLN A 68 -4.59 6.26 -14.69
CA GLN A 68 -4.10 7.55 -15.16
C GLN A 68 -2.66 7.74 -14.68
N GLN A 69 -2.40 8.85 -13.99
CA GLN A 69 -1.12 9.18 -13.40
C GLN A 69 -1.13 8.78 -11.92
N PRO A 70 -0.16 7.97 -11.44
CA PRO A 70 0.03 7.76 -10.02
C PRO A 70 0.37 9.09 -9.34
N GLN A 71 -0.23 9.33 -8.17
CA GLN A 71 0.01 10.51 -7.36
C GLN A 71 0.48 10.07 -5.96
N ILE A 72 1.33 10.87 -5.34
CA ILE A 72 1.75 10.65 -3.95
C ILE A 72 0.55 10.83 -3.02
N LEU A 73 0.34 9.90 -2.10
CA LEU A 73 -0.67 10.04 -1.06
C LEU A 73 -0.12 10.86 0.09
N VAL A 74 -0.86 11.90 0.44
CA VAL A 74 -0.59 12.68 1.65
C VAL A 74 -1.06 11.91 2.88
N ASN A 75 -0.18 11.78 3.88
CA ASN A 75 -0.55 11.25 5.19
C ASN A 75 -1.36 12.31 5.96
N LYS A 76 -2.63 12.01 6.26
CA LYS A 76 -3.51 12.88 7.06
C LYS A 76 -3.57 12.49 8.54
N ASN A 77 -2.82 11.45 8.94
CA ASN A 77 -2.81 10.97 10.33
C ASN A 77 -1.68 11.60 11.16
N ASN A 78 -0.63 12.09 10.50
CA ASN A 78 0.51 12.74 11.14
C ASN A 78 1.06 13.85 10.22
N ASP A 79 0.67 15.08 10.51
CA ASP A 79 1.08 16.25 9.72
C ASP A 79 2.57 16.62 9.95
N GLU A 80 3.20 16.16 11.04
CA GLU A 80 4.59 16.49 11.37
C GLU A 80 5.60 15.84 10.42
N ILE A 81 5.24 14.71 9.82
CA ILE A 81 6.09 13.97 8.88
C ILE A 81 5.65 14.15 7.41
N GLY A 82 4.77 15.11 7.14
CA GLY A 82 4.33 15.43 5.77
C GLY A 82 3.68 14.24 5.05
N PRO A 83 4.08 13.91 3.80
CA PRO A 83 3.48 12.80 3.04
C PRO A 83 3.95 11.41 3.51
N TRP A 84 4.85 11.33 4.48
CA TRP A 84 5.42 10.07 4.94
C TRP A 84 4.50 9.34 5.92
N TYR A 85 4.58 8.02 5.91
CA TYR A 85 3.91 7.12 6.85
C TYR A 85 4.96 6.45 7.75
N SER A 86 4.77 6.51 9.07
CA SER A 86 5.65 5.84 10.03
C SER A 86 5.29 4.36 10.14
N LEU A 87 6.28 3.46 9.92
CA LEU A 87 6.07 2.03 10.08
C LEU A 87 5.70 1.68 11.53
N LYS A 88 6.28 2.40 12.49
CA LYS A 88 6.00 2.22 13.92
C LYS A 88 4.54 2.53 14.24
N GLU A 89 4.04 3.69 13.79
CA GLU A 89 2.64 4.09 14.01
C GLU A 89 1.66 3.12 13.35
N VAL A 90 1.96 2.68 12.12
CA VAL A 90 1.14 1.68 11.40
C VAL A 90 1.06 0.37 12.19
N LYS A 91 2.18 -0.09 12.76
CA LYS A 91 2.23 -1.29 13.61
C LYS A 91 1.46 -1.12 14.91
N GLU A 92 1.60 0.01 15.59
CA GLU A 92 0.87 0.34 16.82
C GLU A 92 -0.64 0.41 16.59
N MET A 93 -1.07 0.96 15.44
CA MET A 93 -2.47 1.00 15.04
C MET A 93 -3.02 -0.36 14.57
N GLY A 94 -2.14 -1.31 14.24
CA GLY A 94 -2.49 -2.60 13.67
C GLY A 94 -3.01 -2.54 12.22
N LYS A 95 -2.91 -1.39 11.55
CA LYS A 95 -3.42 -1.18 10.18
C LYS A 95 -2.85 0.09 9.54
N LEU A 96 -2.75 0.09 8.22
CA LEU A 96 -2.44 1.27 7.43
C LEU A 96 -3.73 2.03 7.09
N LYS A 97 -3.87 3.27 7.57
CA LYS A 97 -4.94 4.19 7.16
C LYS A 97 -4.42 5.18 6.14
N THR A 98 -4.95 5.13 4.92
CA THR A 98 -4.77 6.15 3.90
C THR A 98 -6.03 7.04 3.81
N PRO A 99 -6.01 8.17 3.08
CA PRO A 99 -7.17 9.06 3.00
C PRO A 99 -8.50 8.40 2.56
N GLN A 100 -8.44 7.27 1.85
CA GLN A 100 -9.63 6.58 1.34
C GLN A 100 -9.70 5.11 1.68
N TRP A 101 -8.55 4.47 1.88
CA TRP A 101 -8.46 3.02 2.06
C TRP A 101 -7.76 2.68 3.36
N THR A 102 -8.25 1.62 4.01
CA THR A 102 -7.60 1.01 5.16
C THR A 102 -7.20 -0.42 4.81
N PHE A 103 -5.96 -0.77 5.14
CA PHE A 103 -5.36 -2.08 4.91
C PHE A 103 -4.93 -2.70 6.23
N GLU A 104 -5.22 -3.99 6.40
CA GLU A 104 -4.64 -4.79 7.47
C GLU A 104 -3.17 -5.09 7.16
N LEU A 105 -2.37 -5.37 8.19
CA LEU A 105 -0.92 -5.52 8.02
C LEU A 105 -0.51 -6.76 7.20
N ASP A 106 -1.41 -7.73 7.02
CA ASP A 106 -1.19 -8.93 6.21
C ASP A 106 -1.59 -8.76 4.73
N GLN A 107 -1.97 -7.53 4.36
CA GLN A 107 -2.35 -7.14 2.99
C GLN A 107 -1.18 -6.52 2.21
N LEU A 108 0.05 -6.60 2.73
CA LEU A 108 1.24 -6.22 1.99
C LEU A 108 1.68 -7.39 1.10
N ALA A 109 1.93 -7.10 -0.17
CA ALA A 109 2.32 -8.08 -1.17
C ALA A 109 3.47 -7.56 -2.05
N ARG A 110 4.13 -8.47 -2.74
CA ARG A 110 5.28 -8.20 -3.61
C ARG A 110 5.28 -9.15 -4.78
N PHE A 111 5.60 -8.65 -5.98
CA PHE A 111 5.80 -9.50 -7.15
C PHE A 111 6.91 -10.53 -6.91
N ASN A 112 6.77 -11.70 -7.51
CA ASN A 112 7.78 -12.75 -7.44
C ASN A 112 9.13 -12.34 -8.02
#